data_AF-A0A8B5UL23-F1
#
_entry.id   AF-A0A8B5UL23-F1
#
_cell.length_a   1.000
_cell.length_b   1.000
_cell.length_c   1.000
_cell.angle_alpha   90.00
_cell.angle_beta   90.00
_cell.angle_gamma   90.00
#
_symmetry.space_group_name_H-M   'P 1'
#
loop_
_entity.id
_entity.type
_entity.pdbx_description
1 polymer ?
#
loop_
_entity_poly.entity_id
_entity_poly.type
_entity_poly.pdbx_seq_one_letter_code
_entity_poly.pdbx_strand_id
1 'polypeptide(L)' 'MSSIQKDRELIDKHGGATALAQTLGYHVQRVQNWKIRGIPAKEKFKHPELLLVDFIPTPKK' A
#
# COMPACT_ATOMS: atom_id res chain seq x y z
N MET A 1 -2.82 11.26 -13.17
CA MET A 1 -2.76 10.51 -11.89
C MET A 1 -1.50 10.92 -11.15
N SER A 2 -1.63 11.58 -9.99
CA SER A 2 -0.47 11.89 -9.13
C SER A 2 0.06 10.63 -8.44
N SER A 3 1.32 10.63 -8.00
CA SER A 3 1.88 9.50 -7.23
C SER A 3 1.03 9.17 -5.99
N ILE A 4 0.42 10.18 -5.37
CA ILE A 4 -0.42 10.01 -4.17
C ILE A 4 -1.73 9.29 -4.52
N GLN A 5 -2.33 9.60 -5.67
CA GLN A 5 -3.55 8.90 -6.13
C GLN A 5 -3.26 7.41 -6.39
N LYS A 6 -2.12 7.10 -7.04
CA LYS A 6 -1.68 5.72 -7.25
C LYS A 6 -1.43 4.98 -5.94
N ASP A 7 -0.75 5.63 -5.00
CA ASP A 7 -0.49 5.08 -3.67
C ASP A 7 -1.80 4.80 -2.92
N ARG A 8 -2.78 5.71 -3.03
CA ARG A 8 -4.10 5.55 -2.44
C ARG A 8 -4.86 4.37 -3.05
N GLU A 9 -4.89 4.27 -4.38
CA GLU A 9 -5.52 3.14 -5.08
C GLU A 9 -4.84 1.81 -4.73
N LEU A 10 -3.52 1.79 -4.61
CA LEU A 10 -2.77 0.62 -4.19
C LEU A 10 -3.18 0.18 -2.78
N ILE A 11 -3.30 1.11 -1.84
CA ILE A 11 -3.77 0.83 -0.48
C ILE A 11 -5.21 0.29 -0.50
N ASP A 12 -6.09 0.91 -1.28
CA ASP A 12 -7.48 0.46 -1.41
C ASP A 12 -7.58 -0.94 -2.05
N LYS A 13 -6.74 -1.27 -3.04
CA LYS A 13 -6.64 -2.61 -3.66
C LYS A 13 -6.18 -3.69 -2.67
N HIS A 14 -5.36 -3.34 -1.68
CA HIS A 14 -4.91 -4.26 -0.63
C HIS A 14 -5.95 -4.49 0.48
N GLY A 15 -7.22 -4.09 0.27
CA GLY A 15 -8.27 -4.17 1.28
C GLY A 15 -8.34 -2.94 2.19
N GLY A 16 -7.70 -1.84 1.78
CA GLY A 16 -7.71 -0.57 2.51
C GLY A 16 -6.60 -0.44 3.55
N ALA A 17 -6.59 0.71 4.23
CA ALA A 17 -5.53 1.06 5.17
C ALA A 17 -5.43 0.08 6.34
N THR A 18 -6.55 -0.46 6.82
CA THR A 18 -6.59 -1.42 7.93
C THR A 18 -5.95 -2.74 7.56
N ALA A 19 -6.35 -3.33 6.43
CA ALA A 19 -5.81 -4.62 5.97
C ALA A 19 -4.31 -4.52 5.68
N LEU A 20 -3.90 -3.48 4.94
CA LEU A 20 -2.49 -3.27 4.64
C LEU A 20 -1.65 -2.99 5.91
N ALA A 21 -2.19 -2.25 6.89
CA ALA A 21 -1.51 -2.04 8.16
C ALA A 21 -1.29 -3.34 8.93
N GLN A 22 -2.28 -4.23 8.96
CA GLN A 22 -2.14 -5.55 9.57
C GLN A 22 -1.09 -6.41 8.86
N THR A 23 -1.08 -6.43 7.52
CA THR A 23 -0.08 -7.15 6.72
C THR A 23 1.33 -6.64 6.98
N LEU A 24 1.50 -5.32 7.12
CA LEU A 24 2.80 -4.69 7.34
C LEU A 24 3.23 -4.66 8.81
N GLY A 25 2.36 -5.03 9.75
CA GLY A 25 2.62 -4.88 11.19
C GLY A 25 2.73 -3.41 11.63
N TYR A 26 2.00 -2.51 10.98
CA TYR A 26 1.98 -1.08 11.29
C TYR A 26 0.68 -0.62 11.92
N HIS A 27 0.71 0.58 12.51
CA HIS A 27 -0.49 1.23 13.00
C HIS A 27 -1.37 1.71 11.84
N VAL A 28 -2.69 1.50 11.91
CA VAL A 28 -3.65 1.86 10.85
C VAL A 28 -3.57 3.34 10.47
N GLN A 29 -3.45 4.22 11.47
CA GLN A 29 -3.33 5.67 11.24
C GLN A 29 -2.10 6.03 10.39
N ARG A 30 -1.01 5.26 10.49
CA ARG A 30 0.20 5.46 9.69
C ARG A 30 -0.09 5.25 8.21
N VAL A 31 -0.77 4.16 7.89
CA VAL A 31 -1.16 3.81 6.50
C VAL A 31 -2.24 4.75 5.99
N GLN A 32 -3.17 5.17 6.85
CA GLN A 32 -4.19 6.15 6.49
C GLN A 32 -3.57 7.51 6.12
N ASN A 33 -2.51 7.93 6.81
CA ASN A 33 -1.75 9.12 6.45
C ASN A 33 -1.07 8.99 5.07
N TRP A 34 -0.67 7.79 4.65
CA TRP A 34 -0.10 7.57 3.31
C TRP A 34 -1.11 7.81 2.20
N LYS A 35 -2.41 7.58 2.43
CA LYS A 35 -3.47 7.90 1.45
C LYS A 35 -3.58 9.41 1.16
N ILE A 36 -3.10 10.25 2.08
CA ILE A 36 -3.14 11.72 1.97
C ILE A 36 -1.77 12.26 1.52
N ARG A 37 -0.68 11.73 2.07
CA ARG A 37 0.69 12.25 1.88
C ARG A 37 1.51 11.50 0.84
N GLY A 38 1.05 10.34 0.39
CA GLY A 38 1.82 9.37 -0.40
C GLY A 38 2.57 8.39 0.51
N ILE A 39 2.90 7.23 -0.06
CA ILE A 39 3.69 6.21 0.63
C ILE A 39 5.17 6.63 0.56
N PRO A 40 5.89 6.71 1.70
CA PRO A 40 7.31 7.03 1.70
C PRO A 40 8.12 6.04 0.85
N ALA A 41 9.07 6.53 0.06
CA ALA A 41 9.91 5.67 -0.79
C ALA A 41 10.62 4.56 0.00
N LYS A 42 11.09 4.87 1.21
CA LYS A 42 11.71 3.88 2.12
C LYS A 42 10.79 2.70 2.43
N GLU A 43 9.50 2.96 2.62
CA GLU A 43 8.52 1.89 2.90
C GLU A 43 8.28 1.06 1.63
N LYS A 44 8.24 1.69 0.44
CA LYS A 44 8.12 1.00 -0.85
C LYS A 44 9.27 0.01 -1.08
N PHE A 45 10.51 0.41 -0.76
CA PHE A 45 11.67 -0.47 -0.87
C PHE A 45 11.73 -1.56 0.20
N LYS A 46 11.13 -1.32 1.38
CA LYS A 46 11.06 -2.31 2.45
C LYS A 46 10.04 -3.41 2.14
N HIS A 47 8.97 -3.05 1.43
CA HIS A 47 7.88 -3.97 1.05
C HIS A 47 7.60 -3.90 -0.46
N PRO A 48 8.58 -4.26 -1.31
CA PRO A 48 8.46 -4.11 -2.76
C PRO A 48 7.31 -4.95 -3.30
N GLU A 49 7.11 -6.16 -2.76
CA GLU A 49 6.05 -7.09 -3.15
C GLU A 49 4.62 -6.56 -2.93
N LEU A 50 4.44 -5.66 -1.96
CA LEU A 50 3.14 -5.07 -1.63
C LEU A 50 2.96 -3.67 -2.23
N LEU A 51 4.04 -2.90 -2.33
CA LEU A 51 3.99 -1.45 -2.59
C LEU A 51 4.59 -1.02 -3.93
N LEU A 52 5.31 -1.90 -4.62
CA LEU A 52 5.91 -1.65 -5.95
C LEU A 52 5.35 -2.56 -7.05
N VAL A 53 4.64 -3.63 -6.71
CA VAL A 53 4.01 -4.49 -7.71
C VAL A 53 2.65 -3.89 -8.08
N ASP A 54 2.54 -3.38 -9.31
CA ASP A 54 1.25 -3.29 -10.00
C ASP A 54 0.73 -4.72 -10.11
N PHE A 55 -0.12 -5.09 -9.15
CA PHE A 55 -0.59 -6.44 -8.86
C PHE A 55 -0.69 -7.33 -10.12
N ILE A 56 0.21 -8.31 -10.23
CA ILE A 56 -0.07 -9.50 -11.02
C ILE A 56 -0.97 -10.34 -10.11
N PRO A 57 -2.27 -10.53 -10.42
CA PRO A 57 -3.08 -11.47 -9.69
C PRO A 57 -2.44 -12.84 -9.86
N THR A 58 -1.72 -13.33 -8.84
CA THR A 58 -1.34 -14.73 -8.81
C THR A 58 -2.63 -15.53 -8.77
N PRO A 59 -2.89 -16.43 -9.73
CA PRO A 59 -4.07 -17.27 -9.69
C PRO A 59 -3.99 -18.11 -8.40
N LYS A 60 -5.00 -17.95 -7.53
CA LYS A 60 -5.19 -18.88 -6.41
C LYS A 60 -5.31 -20.28 -6.99
N LYS A 61 -4.36 -21.15 -6.63
CA LYS A 61 -4.36 -22.58 -6.95
C LYS A 61 -5.41 -23.30 -6.11
#